data_AF-N8PS11-F1
#
_entry.id   AF-N8PS11-F1
#
_cell.length_a   1.000
_cell.length_b   1.000
_cell.length_c   1.000
_cell.angle_alpha   90.00
_cell.angle_beta   90.00
_cell.angle_gamma   90.00
#
_symmetry.space_group_name_H-M   'P 1'
#
loop_
_entity.id
_entity.type
_entity.pdbx_description
1 polymer ?
#
loop_
_entity_poly.entity_id
_entity_poly.type
_entity_poly.pdbx_seq_one_letter_code
_entity_poly.pdbx_strand_id
1 'polypeptide(L)'
;MIQKIENPLNLGLEQVEILITELQDSFDKYSQDLPEFLSLEESGCAIEIQTKSGEYSYNLEQLKLLKKEFLDPLMNSVKEIS
;
A
#
# COMPACT_ATOMS: atom_id res chain seq x y z
N MET A 1 3.96 15.96 13.04
CA MET A 1 4.55 15.88 11.68
C MET A 1 3.81 14.78 10.95
N ILE A 2 3.13 15.10 9.86
CA ILE A 2 2.49 14.07 9.03
C ILE A 2 3.61 13.49 8.17
N GLN A 3 3.92 12.20 8.36
CA GLN A 3 4.84 11.49 7.47
C GLN A 3 4.07 11.24 6.16
N LYS A 4 4.59 11.76 5.05
CA LYS A 4 4.02 11.53 3.73
C LYS A 4 4.35 10.10 3.31
N ILE A 5 3.35 9.33 2.90
CA ILE A 5 3.58 7.98 2.37
C ILE A 5 4.30 8.08 1.02
N GLU A 6 5.33 7.26 0.82
CA GLU A 6 6.05 7.22 -0.45
C GLU A 6 5.16 6.59 -1.54
N ASN A 7 5.09 7.27 -2.69
CA ASN A 7 4.42 6.77 -3.90
C ASN A 7 5.33 6.98 -5.12
N PRO A 8 6.46 6.25 -5.21
CA PRO A 8 7.48 6.48 -6.23
C PRO A 8 7.00 6.23 -7.66
N LEU A 9 6.01 5.35 -7.86
CA LEU A 9 5.37 5.12 -9.17
C LEU A 9 4.22 6.08 -9.47
N ASN A 10 3.91 7.01 -8.56
CA ASN A 10 2.79 7.94 -8.69
C ASN A 10 1.47 7.23 -9.03
N LEU A 11 1.20 6.11 -8.34
CA LEU A 11 -0.01 5.31 -8.50
C LEU A 11 -1.25 6.15 -8.17
N GLY A 12 -2.31 5.98 -8.95
CA GLY A 12 -3.64 6.52 -8.64
C GLY A 12 -4.44 5.61 -7.70
N LEU A 13 -5.58 6.11 -7.19
CA LEU A 13 -6.42 5.38 -6.25
C LEU A 13 -6.84 3.99 -6.76
N GLU A 14 -7.32 3.89 -8.00
CA GLU A 14 -7.74 2.61 -8.60
C GLU A 14 -6.59 1.59 -8.63
N GLN A 15 -5.38 2.03 -9.02
CA GLN A 15 -4.20 1.17 -9.06
C GLN A 15 -3.81 0.71 -7.65
N VAL A 16 -3.88 1.61 -6.66
CA VAL A 16 -3.65 1.26 -5.26
C VAL A 16 -4.68 0.25 -4.77
N GLU A 17 -5.96 0.40 -5.13
CA GLU A 17 -7.00 -0.56 -4.73
C GLU A 17 -6.78 -1.94 -5.33
N ILE A 18 -6.38 -2.04 -6.60
CA ILE A 18 -6.03 -3.32 -7.22
C ILE A 18 -4.89 -4.00 -6.46
N LEU A 19 -3.81 -3.26 -6.16
CA LEU A 19 -2.67 -3.83 -5.42
C LEU A 19 -3.03 -4.22 -3.99
N ILE A 20 -3.89 -3.44 -3.31
CA ILE A 20 -4.40 -3.80 -1.98
C ILE A 20 -5.19 -5.11 -2.05
N THR A 21 -6.08 -5.28 -3.02
CA THR A 21 -6.89 -6.49 -3.15
C THR A 21 -6.01 -7.73 -3.31
N GLU A 22 -5.05 -7.70 -4.24
CA GLU A 22 -4.15 -8.84 -4.48
C GLU A 22 -3.29 -9.20 -3.24
N LEU A 23 -2.74 -8.19 -2.57
CA LEU A 23 -1.93 -8.42 -1.37
C LEU A 23 -2.76 -8.81 -0.15
N GLN A 24 -3.99 -8.28 -0.01
CA GLN A 24 -4.89 -8.65 1.07
C GLN A 24 -5.35 -10.10 0.92
N ASP A 25 -5.72 -10.54 -0.28
CA ASP A 25 -6.12 -11.93 -0.53
C ASP A 25 -4.96 -12.89 -0.21
N SER A 26 -3.74 -12.51 -0.57
CA SER A 26 -2.53 -13.26 -0.23
C SER A 26 -2.28 -13.29 1.28
N PHE A 27 -2.36 -12.14 1.95
CA PHE A 27 -2.18 -12.00 3.39
C PHE A 27 -3.20 -12.84 4.17
N ASP A 28 -4.49 -12.77 3.79
CA ASP A 28 -5.58 -13.47 4.47
C ASP A 28 -5.44 -14.99 4.32
N LYS A 29 -5.09 -15.44 3.11
CA LYS A 29 -4.83 -16.86 2.85
C LYS A 29 -3.74 -17.41 3.76
N TYR A 30 -2.57 -16.76 3.79
CA TYR A 30 -1.44 -17.28 4.57
C TYR A 30 -1.59 -17.04 6.07
N SER A 31 -2.31 -15.99 6.49
CA SER A 31 -2.59 -15.76 7.91
C SER A 31 -3.41 -16.88 8.56
N GLN A 32 -4.23 -17.58 7.77
CA GLN A 32 -5.01 -18.73 8.24
C GLN A 32 -4.23 -20.05 8.25
N ASP A 33 -3.19 -20.15 7.44
CA ASP A 33 -2.41 -21.38 7.24
C ASP A 33 -1.15 -21.46 8.14
N LEU A 34 -0.91 -20.44 8.98
CA LEU A 34 0.27 -20.40 9.85
C LEU A 34 0.09 -21.21 11.15
N PRO A 35 1.15 -21.87 11.65
CA PRO A 35 1.20 -22.40 13.01
C PRO A 35 0.90 -21.31 14.06
N GLU A 36 0.27 -21.69 15.19
CA GLU A 36 -0.18 -20.77 16.25
C GLU A 36 0.90 -19.84 16.83
N PHE A 37 2.19 -20.18 16.67
CA PHE A 37 3.32 -19.38 17.15
C PHE A 37 3.87 -18.39 16.11
N LEU A 38 3.30 -18.33 14.91
CA LEU A 38 3.68 -17.41 13.84
C LEU A 38 2.51 -16.49 13.50
N SER A 39 2.83 -15.26 13.11
CA SER A 39 1.87 -14.28 12.61
C SER A 39 2.47 -13.53 11.43
N LEU A 40 1.63 -13.12 10.48
CA LEU A 40 2.04 -12.18 9.44
C LEU A 40 1.79 -10.74 9.87
N GLU A 41 2.64 -9.85 9.37
CA GLU A 41 2.43 -8.41 9.43
C GLU A 41 2.21 -7.87 8.02
N GLU A 42 1.32 -6.89 7.88
CA GLU A 42 1.02 -6.27 6.58
C GLU A 42 2.26 -5.58 5.98
N SER A 43 3.18 -5.11 6.82
CA SER A 43 4.49 -4.56 6.42
C SER A 43 5.40 -5.58 5.74
N GLY A 44 5.20 -6.88 6.03
CA GLY A 44 5.94 -8.00 5.45
C GLY A 44 5.28 -8.63 4.22
N CYS A 45 4.05 -8.23 3.87
CA CYS A 45 3.37 -8.65 2.65
C CYS A 45 3.57 -7.57 1.57
N ALA A 46 4.50 -7.81 0.64
CA ALA A 46 4.91 -6.82 -0.34
C ALA A 46 4.85 -7.35 -1.77
N ILE A 47 4.63 -6.41 -2.70
CA ILE A 47 4.75 -6.65 -4.13
C ILE A 47 5.96 -5.90 -4.68
N GLU A 48 6.80 -6.62 -5.41
CA GLU A 48 7.92 -6.06 -6.18
C GLU A 48 7.46 -5.77 -7.61
N ILE A 49 7.73 -4.56 -8.08
CA ILE A 49 7.33 -4.07 -9.39
C ILE A 49 8.60 -3.68 -10.15
N GLN A 50 8.93 -4.49 -11.16
CA GLN A 50 10.00 -4.19 -12.10
C GLN A 50 9.47 -3.28 -13.21
N THR A 51 10.10 -2.12 -13.38
CA THR A 51 9.84 -1.23 -14.53
C THR A 51 11.12 -1.06 -15.36
N LYS A 52 11.01 -0.35 -16.49
CA LYS A 52 12.17 0.05 -17.30
C LYS A 52 13.11 1.01 -16.57
N SER A 53 12.63 1.72 -15.54
CA SER A 53 13.37 2.75 -14.81
C SER A 53 13.95 2.25 -13.49
N GLY A 54 13.57 1.06 -13.03
CA GLY A 54 14.08 0.49 -11.78
C GLY A 54 13.12 -0.53 -11.18
N GLU A 55 13.43 -0.91 -9.95
CA GLU A 55 12.63 -1.78 -9.12
C GLU A 55 11.99 -0.97 -8.00
N TYR A 56 10.72 -1.26 -7.72
CA TYR A 56 9.92 -0.58 -6.71
C TYR A 56 9.22 -1.62 -5.86
N SER A 57 8.99 -1.32 -4.60
CA SER A 57 8.28 -2.22 -3.69
C SER A 57 7.21 -1.45 -2.94
N TYR A 58 6.07 -2.09 -2.77
CA TYR A 58 4.98 -1.60 -1.92
C TYR A 58 4.53 -2.73 -1.02
N ASN A 59 4.49 -2.49 0.29
CA ASN A 59 3.85 -3.41 1.22
C ASN A 59 2.37 -3.03 1.46
N LEU A 60 1.61 -4.00 1.96
CA LEU A 60 0.16 -3.87 2.17
C LEU A 60 -0.16 -2.71 3.12
N GLU A 61 0.64 -2.53 4.18
CA GLU A 61 0.49 -1.42 5.13
C GLU A 61 0.61 -0.05 4.43
N GLN A 62 1.68 0.14 3.65
CA GLN A 62 1.94 1.38 2.89
C GLN A 62 0.80 1.67 1.92
N LEU A 63 0.31 0.67 1.19
CA LEU A 63 -0.79 0.86 0.24
C LEU A 63 -2.09 1.27 0.93
N LYS A 64 -2.42 0.66 2.08
CA LYS A 64 -3.60 1.05 2.87
C LYS A 64 -3.49 2.48 3.40
N LEU A 65 -2.29 2.90 3.82
CA LEU A 65 -2.03 4.28 4.23
C LEU A 65 -2.16 5.24 3.04
N LEU A 66 -1.63 4.87 1.87
CA LEU A 66 -1.74 5.67 0.65
C LEU A 66 -3.22 5.81 0.20
N LYS A 67 -4.02 4.75 0.30
CA LYS A 67 -5.47 4.81 0.07
C LYS A 67 -6.16 5.78 1.03
N LYS A 68 -5.79 5.78 2.32
CA LYS A 68 -6.33 6.73 3.30
C LYS A 68 -5.97 8.17 2.93
N GLU A 69 -4.73 8.44 2.50
CA GLU A 69 -4.32 9.78 2.04
C GLU A 69 -5.16 10.26 0.84
N PHE A 70 -5.48 9.37 -0.11
CA PHE A 70 -6.35 9.71 -1.24
C PHE A 70 -7.79 10.02 -0.85
N LEU A 71 -8.30 9.36 0.19
CA LEU A 71 -9.68 9.51 0.65
C LEU A 71 -9.84 10.62 1.69
N ASP A 72 -8.76 11.14 2.26
CA ASP A 72 -8.80 12.21 3.25
C ASP A 72 -9.11 13.57 2.57
N PRO A 73 -10.29 14.17 2.83
CA PRO A 73 -10.67 15.47 2.25
C PRO A 73 -9.76 16.63 2.69
N LEU A 74 -9.07 16.52 3.84
CA LEU A 74 -8.11 17.52 4.31
C LEU A 74 -6.79 17.47 3.55
N MET A 75 -6.37 16.29 3.07
CA MET A 75 -5.16 16.16 2.24
C MET A 75 -5.38 16.56 0.78
N ASN A 76 -6.57 16.31 0.23
CA ASN A 76 -6.92 16.75 -1.12
C ASN A 76 -7.10 18.28 -1.22
N SER A 77 -7.52 18.96 -0.14
CA SER A 77 -7.68 20.43 -0.11
C SER A 77 -6.36 21.20 -0.17
N VAL A 78 -5.22 20.61 0.20
CA VAL A 78 -3.91 21.30 0.17
C VAL A 78 -3.36 21.44 -1.26
N LYS A 79 -3.84 20.63 -2.22
CA LYS A 79 -3.41 20.73 -3.62
C LYS A 79 -4.08 21.87 -4.41
N GLU A 80 -5.15 22.48 -3.91
CA GLU A 80 -5.86 23.56 -4.60
C GLU A 80 -5.41 24.98 -4.21
N ILE A 81 -4.43 25.11 -3.31
CA ILE A 81 -3.88 26.40 -2.89
C ILE A 81 -2.36 26.42 -3.19
N SER A 82 -2.00 26.50 -4.46
CA SER A 82 -0.64 26.85 -4.92
C SER A 82 -0.70 27.58 -6.26
#